data_AF-A0A8C5E7E0-F1
#
_entry.id   AF-A0A8C5E7E0-F1
#
_cell.length_a   1.000
_cell.length_b   1.000
_cell.length_c   1.000
_cell.angle_alpha   90.00
_cell.angle_beta   90.00
_cell.angle_gamma   90.00
#
_symmetry.space_group_name_H-M   'P 1'
#
loop_
_entity.id
_entity.type
_entity.pdbx_description
1 polymer ?
#
loop_
_entity_poly.entity_id
_entity_poly.type
_entity_poly.pdbx_seq_one_letter_code
_entity_poly.pdbx_strand_id
1 'polypeptide(L)'
;MKFEWKRPSEICKNPQFIIDGAGRTDICQGELGDCWLLAAIACLTLNEKLLYRVVPQDQSFTENYAGIFHFQFWRYGEWIDVIVDDRIPTCNNQLVFTKSFRQNEFWSALLEKAFAKLHGSYEALKGGNTLEAMEDFTGGVTEFFELTEAPEDLYKIMKKALARGSLMGCSIDVFSASEMESRTELGLVRGHAYSIIGLEEDTKVQLIQLRNPWGWVLWKGPWSANSKEWESISIADKENLKKLTVEASEFWMSFEDFKKYFTKLEMCNLTPDTLQGDERHSWTVSVHEGRWVRGSSAGGCRNFPETFWTNPQYRLQLYEEDDEPEGGQVGCTVVVALMQKGRRMQRRQGAKFLTVGFSIYEVPKEMQEQNQHLQKDFFLYTASKAKCKTYINLREVTERFRLPPGEYVIIPTTFEPHQEGEFILRVFSENQNISEEAEGTIESNVNQVSNQLT
;
A
#
# COMPACT_ATOMS: atom_id res chain seq x y z
N MET A 1 -33.49 -3.61 6.88
CA MET A 1 -32.84 -2.29 7.03
C MET A 1 -33.13 -1.51 5.75
N LYS A 2 -33.60 -0.25 5.85
CA LYS A 2 -33.91 0.58 4.67
C LYS A 2 -32.87 1.70 4.60
N PHE A 3 -32.07 1.70 3.54
CA PHE A 3 -31.08 2.74 3.31
C PHE A 3 -31.70 3.97 2.65
N GLU A 4 -31.33 5.15 3.14
CA GLU A 4 -31.70 6.45 2.59
C GLU A 4 -30.44 7.28 2.39
N TRP A 5 -30.30 7.89 1.21
CA TRP A 5 -29.18 8.79 0.92
C TRP A 5 -29.54 10.20 1.39
N LYS A 6 -28.80 10.73 2.36
CA LYS A 6 -29.05 12.04 2.96
C LYS A 6 -27.78 12.89 2.93
N ARG A 7 -27.95 14.19 2.73
CA ARG A 7 -26.87 15.17 2.90
C ARG A 7 -26.63 15.42 4.40
N PRO A 8 -25.41 15.79 4.81
CA PRO A 8 -25.10 16.18 6.19
C PRO A 8 -26.06 17.22 6.79
N SER A 9 -26.55 18.16 5.98
CA SER A 9 -27.54 19.17 6.38
C SER A 9 -28.93 18.62 6.69
N GLU A 10 -29.27 17.43 6.19
CA GLU A 10 -30.52 16.71 6.51
C GLU A 10 -30.37 15.83 7.77
N ILE A 11 -29.14 15.58 8.21
CA ILE A 11 -28.80 14.69 9.33
C ILE A 11 -28.56 15.50 10.61
N CYS A 12 -27.84 16.63 10.51
CA CYS A 12 -27.50 17.49 11.65
C CYS A 12 -27.60 18.98 11.31
N LYS A 13 -27.74 19.83 12.35
CA LYS A 13 -27.99 21.28 12.17
C LYS A 13 -26.77 22.11 11.76
N ASN A 14 -25.55 21.64 12.05
CA ASN A 14 -24.32 22.37 11.79
C ASN A 14 -23.24 21.41 11.26
N PRO A 15 -23.42 20.88 10.04
CA PRO A 15 -22.43 20.00 9.45
C PRO A 15 -21.12 20.75 9.24
N GLN A 16 -20.02 20.09 9.54
CA GLN A 16 -18.66 20.57 9.40
C GLN A 16 -17.88 19.55 8.57
N PHE A 17 -16.97 20.05 7.74
CA PHE A 17 -16.14 19.16 6.97
C PHE A 17 -15.09 18.53 7.88
N ILE A 18 -14.28 19.37 8.52
CA ILE A 18 -13.26 19.03 9.52
C ILE A 18 -13.44 19.97 10.72
N ILE A 19 -13.31 19.48 11.95
CA ILE A 19 -13.39 20.27 13.19
C ILE A 19 -12.13 20.05 14.03
N ASP A 20 -11.37 21.12 14.31
CA ASP A 20 -10.11 21.10 15.07
C ASP A 20 -9.00 20.23 14.43
N GLY A 21 -8.99 20.14 13.10
CA GLY A 21 -8.05 19.30 12.33
C GLY A 21 -8.59 17.90 12.09
N ALA A 22 -8.12 17.25 11.02
CA ALA A 22 -8.58 15.91 10.65
C ALA A 22 -7.79 14.86 11.45
N GLY A 23 -8.43 14.32 12.48
CA GLY A 23 -7.83 13.41 13.44
C GLY A 23 -8.21 11.95 13.19
N ARG A 24 -7.36 11.03 13.65
CA ARG A 24 -7.68 9.60 13.63
C ARG A 24 -8.94 9.23 14.43
N THR A 25 -9.37 10.06 15.39
CA THR A 25 -10.64 9.87 16.12
C THR A 25 -11.88 9.99 15.25
N ASP A 26 -11.73 10.56 14.05
CA ASP A 26 -12.84 10.87 13.15
C ASP A 26 -13.18 9.67 12.24
N ILE A 27 -12.51 8.54 12.49
CA ILE A 27 -12.52 7.35 11.64
C ILE A 27 -13.01 6.16 12.45
N CYS A 28 -14.33 6.00 12.57
CA CYS A 28 -14.93 4.82 13.18
C CYS A 28 -15.64 3.99 12.11
N GLN A 29 -15.29 2.70 12.03
CA GLN A 29 -15.91 1.77 11.10
C GLN A 29 -17.40 1.63 11.34
N GLY A 30 -18.15 1.65 10.24
CA GLY A 30 -19.56 1.32 10.22
C GLY A 30 -19.79 -0.17 9.95
N GLU A 31 -20.83 -0.48 9.18
CA GLU A 31 -21.26 -1.85 8.89
C GLU A 31 -20.56 -2.50 7.68
N LEU A 32 -19.63 -1.79 7.02
CA LEU A 32 -18.87 -2.30 5.88
C LEU A 32 -17.58 -2.98 6.36
N GLY A 33 -17.22 -4.11 5.74
CA GLY A 33 -15.98 -4.85 6.04
C GLY A 33 -14.78 -4.27 5.30
N ASP A 34 -14.48 -2.99 5.51
CA ASP A 34 -13.40 -2.22 4.88
C ASP A 34 -12.39 -1.66 5.89
N CYS A 35 -12.20 -2.36 7.01
CA CYS A 35 -11.23 -2.01 8.05
C CYS A 35 -9.83 -1.66 7.53
N TRP A 36 -9.38 -2.34 6.46
CA TRP A 36 -8.12 -2.07 5.77
C TRP A 36 -8.01 -0.64 5.24
N LEU A 37 -9.10 -0.07 4.72
CA LEU A 37 -9.16 1.31 4.25
C LEU A 37 -9.08 2.26 5.45
N LEU A 38 -9.88 2.02 6.49
CA LEU A 38 -9.95 2.89 7.65
C LEU A 38 -8.65 2.87 8.47
N ALA A 39 -7.96 1.73 8.52
CA ALA A 39 -6.63 1.62 9.10
C ALA A 39 -5.63 2.50 8.34
N ALA A 40 -5.70 2.52 7.01
CA ALA A 40 -4.86 3.39 6.18
C ALA A 40 -5.20 4.88 6.35
N ILE A 41 -6.49 5.25 6.40
CA ILE A 41 -6.92 6.65 6.63
C ILE A 41 -6.41 7.10 8.02
N ALA A 42 -6.45 6.25 9.03
CA ALA A 42 -5.94 6.61 10.34
C ALA A 42 -4.41 6.84 10.35
N CYS A 43 -3.65 6.05 9.58
CA CYS A 43 -2.22 6.31 9.40
C CYS A 43 -1.98 7.64 8.66
N LEU A 44 -2.80 7.94 7.65
CA LEU A 44 -2.71 9.18 6.87
C LEU A 44 -2.81 10.43 7.76
N THR A 45 -3.64 10.40 8.82
CA THR A 45 -3.74 11.53 9.77
C THR A 45 -2.48 11.82 10.56
N LEU A 46 -1.49 10.92 10.58
CA LEU A 46 -0.21 11.14 11.26
C LEU A 46 0.71 12.08 10.46
N ASN A 47 0.43 12.27 9.17
CA ASN A 47 1.19 13.15 8.29
C ASN A 47 0.27 14.18 7.66
N GLU A 48 0.18 15.36 8.27
CA GLU A 48 -0.72 16.44 7.82
C GLU A 48 -0.47 16.86 6.36
N LYS A 49 0.79 16.92 5.91
CA LYS A 49 1.10 17.29 4.52
C LYS A 49 0.50 16.30 3.54
N LEU A 50 0.61 15.01 3.84
CA LEU A 50 0.06 13.96 3.01
C LEU A 50 -1.47 13.90 3.11
N LEU A 51 -2.01 14.06 4.33
CA LEU A 51 -3.44 14.12 4.58
C LEU A 51 -4.10 15.21 3.73
N TYR A 52 -3.55 16.42 3.72
CA TYR A 52 -4.13 17.54 2.98
C TYR A 52 -3.86 17.50 1.48
N ARG A 53 -2.96 16.63 1.02
CA ARG A 53 -2.89 16.25 -0.39
C ARG A 53 -4.11 15.42 -0.78
N VAL A 54 -4.49 14.43 0.03
CA VAL A 54 -5.65 13.57 -0.23
C VAL A 54 -6.99 14.28 0.06
N VAL A 55 -7.02 15.09 1.12
CA VAL A 55 -8.20 15.80 1.65
C VAL A 55 -7.94 17.31 1.62
N PRO A 56 -8.20 17.99 0.49
CA PRO A 56 -8.02 19.44 0.38
C PRO A 56 -8.79 20.20 1.46
N GLN A 57 -8.13 21.16 2.12
CA GLN A 57 -8.66 21.88 3.29
C GLN A 57 -9.62 23.02 2.94
N ASP A 58 -9.70 23.41 1.68
CA ASP A 58 -10.50 24.52 1.16
C ASP A 58 -12.00 24.17 0.99
N GLN A 59 -12.43 23.06 1.60
CA GLN A 59 -13.78 22.52 1.49
C GLN A 59 -14.60 22.83 2.75
N SER A 60 -15.84 23.27 2.57
CA SER A 60 -16.71 23.68 3.68
C SER A 60 -18.19 23.41 3.40
N PHE A 61 -18.96 23.22 4.47
CA PHE A 61 -20.43 23.20 4.42
C PHE A 61 -21.05 24.60 4.57
N THR A 62 -20.27 25.62 4.89
CA THR A 62 -20.75 27.00 5.08
C THR A 62 -20.30 27.92 3.95
N GLU A 63 -19.00 27.93 3.64
CA GLU A 63 -18.42 28.78 2.61
C GLU A 63 -18.49 28.11 1.24
N ASN A 64 -19.04 28.80 0.24
CA ASN A 64 -19.16 28.31 -1.15
C ASN A 64 -19.81 26.92 -1.29
N TYR A 65 -20.64 26.52 -0.34
CA TYR A 65 -21.25 25.21 -0.33
C TYR A 65 -22.24 25.01 -1.49
N ALA A 66 -21.98 23.99 -2.31
CA ALA A 66 -22.86 23.54 -3.38
C ALA A 66 -23.16 22.02 -3.31
N GLY A 67 -22.91 21.39 -2.15
CA GLY A 67 -23.12 19.95 -1.97
C GLY A 67 -22.20 19.07 -2.81
N ILE A 68 -20.98 19.56 -3.06
CA ILE A 68 -19.91 18.98 -3.87
C ILE A 68 -18.58 19.06 -3.09
N PHE A 69 -17.82 17.97 -3.11
CA PHE A 69 -16.53 17.81 -2.45
C PHE A 69 -15.59 17.05 -3.38
N HIS A 70 -14.28 17.12 -3.14
CA HIS A 70 -13.28 16.42 -3.92
C HIS A 70 -12.13 15.90 -3.05
N PHE A 71 -11.48 14.85 -3.55
CA PHE A 71 -10.39 14.15 -2.89
C PHE A 71 -9.40 13.69 -3.94
N GLN A 72 -8.12 13.66 -3.59
CA GLN A 72 -7.07 13.24 -4.51
C GLN A 72 -6.56 11.85 -4.14
N PHE A 73 -6.44 10.98 -5.14
CA PHE A 73 -5.88 9.64 -4.97
C PHE A 73 -4.77 9.42 -5.98
N TRP A 74 -3.71 8.75 -5.55
CA TRP A 74 -2.70 8.24 -6.47
C TRP A 74 -3.22 7.00 -7.18
N ARG A 75 -3.10 6.96 -8.50
CA ARG A 75 -3.50 5.84 -9.34
C ARG A 75 -2.49 5.64 -10.45
N TYR A 76 -1.79 4.51 -10.39
CA TYR A 76 -0.95 4.00 -11.47
C TYR A 76 0.09 5.02 -11.95
N GLY A 77 0.69 5.78 -11.04
CA GLY A 77 1.71 6.80 -11.36
C GLY A 77 1.19 8.23 -11.29
N GLU A 78 -0.13 8.44 -11.32
CA GLU A 78 -0.71 9.78 -11.43
C GLU A 78 -1.64 10.12 -10.27
N TRP A 79 -1.69 11.39 -9.90
CA TRP A 79 -2.69 11.89 -8.94
C TRP A 79 -3.96 12.27 -9.69
N ILE A 80 -5.08 11.68 -9.28
CA ILE A 80 -6.39 11.95 -9.86
C ILE A 80 -7.31 12.63 -8.85
N ASP A 81 -8.12 13.57 -9.34
CA ASP A 81 -9.12 14.25 -8.54
C ASP A 81 -10.49 13.57 -8.65
N VAL A 82 -11.06 13.18 -7.52
CA VAL A 82 -12.33 12.46 -7.44
C VAL A 82 -13.37 13.32 -6.75
N ILE A 83 -14.26 13.86 -7.57
CA ILE A 83 -15.39 14.70 -7.14
C ILE A 83 -16.57 13.83 -6.69
N VAL A 84 -17.19 14.14 -5.56
CA VAL A 84 -18.43 13.52 -5.07
C VAL A 84 -19.43 14.56 -4.63
N ASP A 85 -20.72 14.27 -4.79
CA ASP A 85 -21.74 14.98 -4.01
C ASP A 85 -21.69 14.54 -2.54
N ASP A 86 -22.35 15.28 -1.64
CA ASP A 86 -22.32 14.97 -0.21
C ASP A 86 -23.46 14.06 0.30
N ARG A 87 -24.23 13.40 -0.58
CA ARG A 87 -25.24 12.44 -0.11
C ARG A 87 -24.55 11.18 0.42
N ILE A 88 -24.77 10.82 1.68
CA ILE A 88 -24.13 9.65 2.30
C ILE A 88 -25.22 8.61 2.67
N PRO A 89 -24.94 7.30 2.57
CA PRO A 89 -25.87 6.26 3.00
C PRO A 89 -26.19 6.34 4.50
N THR A 90 -27.48 6.40 4.82
CA THR A 90 -27.99 6.43 6.19
C THR A 90 -29.03 5.34 6.44
N CYS A 91 -29.17 4.94 7.70
CA CYS A 91 -30.30 4.18 8.20
C CYS A 91 -30.78 4.83 9.50
N ASN A 92 -32.07 5.09 9.63
CA ASN A 92 -32.65 5.77 10.81
C ASN A 92 -31.93 7.11 11.16
N ASN A 93 -31.60 7.92 10.15
CA ASN A 93 -30.84 9.17 10.29
C ASN A 93 -29.42 9.02 10.87
N GLN A 94 -28.83 7.83 10.82
CA GLN A 94 -27.45 7.61 11.22
C GLN A 94 -26.62 7.13 10.03
N LEU A 95 -25.36 7.56 9.97
CA LEU A 95 -24.38 7.06 9.01
C LEU A 95 -24.20 5.54 9.20
N VAL A 96 -24.25 4.80 8.09
CA VAL A 96 -24.12 3.33 8.08
C VAL A 96 -22.67 2.90 7.99
N PHE A 97 -21.87 3.63 7.23
CA PHE A 97 -20.46 3.33 6.98
C PHE A 97 -19.56 4.20 7.88
N THR A 98 -18.39 4.63 7.38
CA THR A 98 -17.45 5.44 8.17
C THR A 98 -18.12 6.68 8.77
N LYS A 99 -17.80 6.96 10.04
CA LYS A 99 -18.30 8.12 10.79
C LYS A 99 -17.27 8.63 11.78
N SER A 100 -17.33 9.93 12.09
CA SER A 100 -16.57 10.54 13.17
C SER A 100 -17.19 10.25 14.54
N PHE A 101 -16.37 10.29 15.59
CA PHE A 101 -16.87 10.39 16.96
C PHE A 101 -17.72 11.66 17.17
N ARG A 102 -17.40 12.74 16.44
CA ARG A 102 -18.19 13.97 16.41
C ARG A 102 -19.34 13.80 15.41
N GLN A 103 -20.57 13.94 15.88
CA GLN A 103 -21.77 13.66 15.06
C GLN A 103 -21.96 14.63 13.88
N ASN A 104 -21.28 15.77 13.89
CA ASN A 104 -21.42 16.81 12.88
C ASN A 104 -20.17 16.98 11.99
N GLU A 105 -19.27 16.01 11.97
CA GLU A 105 -18.05 16.01 11.15
C GLU A 105 -18.10 14.91 10.08
N PHE A 106 -17.77 15.24 8.82
CA PHE A 106 -18.12 14.39 7.67
C PHE A 106 -16.98 14.11 6.67
N TRP A 107 -15.77 14.65 6.84
CA TRP A 107 -14.68 14.45 5.87
C TRP A 107 -14.35 12.97 5.64
N SER A 108 -14.30 12.16 6.71
CA SER A 108 -13.93 10.74 6.62
C SER A 108 -14.99 9.91 5.88
N ALA A 109 -16.27 10.21 6.11
CA ALA A 109 -17.39 9.58 5.41
C ALA A 109 -17.42 9.95 3.91
N LEU A 110 -17.08 11.20 3.57
CA LEU A 110 -16.99 11.65 2.19
C LEU A 110 -15.74 11.11 1.48
N LEU A 111 -14.61 10.96 2.18
CA LEU A 111 -13.40 10.34 1.68
C LEU A 111 -13.66 8.87 1.33
N GLU A 112 -14.29 8.11 2.23
CA GLU A 112 -14.72 6.72 1.97
C GLU A 112 -15.67 6.65 0.76
N LYS A 113 -16.60 7.62 0.62
CA LYS A 113 -17.47 7.71 -0.56
C LYS A 113 -16.69 7.94 -1.86
N ALA A 114 -15.72 8.84 -1.85
CA ALA A 114 -14.89 9.12 -3.02
C ALA A 114 -14.04 7.89 -3.40
N PHE A 115 -13.49 7.20 -2.41
CA PHE A 115 -12.76 5.96 -2.60
C PHE A 115 -13.67 4.82 -3.13
N ALA A 116 -14.90 4.73 -2.61
CA ALA A 116 -15.93 3.82 -3.10
C ALA A 116 -16.29 4.12 -4.57
N LYS A 117 -16.45 5.41 -4.92
CA LYS A 117 -16.69 5.84 -6.31
C LYS A 117 -15.53 5.43 -7.21
N LEU A 118 -14.28 5.64 -6.78
CA LEU A 118 -13.08 5.27 -7.51
C LEU A 118 -13.04 3.76 -7.84
N HIS A 119 -13.48 2.93 -6.90
CA HIS A 119 -13.57 1.48 -7.08
C HIS A 119 -14.94 0.99 -7.61
N GLY A 120 -15.84 1.91 -7.97
CA GLY A 120 -17.13 1.64 -8.58
C GLY A 120 -18.31 1.43 -7.60
N SER A 121 -18.05 1.10 -6.33
CA SER A 121 -19.07 1.09 -5.25
C SER A 121 -18.50 0.82 -3.86
N TYR A 122 -19.32 1.05 -2.82
CA TYR A 122 -19.01 0.64 -1.45
C TYR A 122 -18.79 -0.87 -1.32
N GLU A 123 -19.60 -1.70 -1.97
CA GLU A 123 -19.42 -3.16 -1.94
C GLU A 123 -18.05 -3.58 -2.49
N ALA A 124 -17.52 -2.84 -3.46
CA ALA A 124 -16.20 -3.10 -4.01
C ALA A 124 -15.07 -2.84 -3.01
N LEU A 125 -15.32 -2.17 -1.87
CA LEU A 125 -14.36 -1.95 -0.79
C LEU A 125 -14.32 -3.09 0.23
N LYS A 126 -15.34 -3.97 0.26
CA LYS A 126 -15.38 -5.10 1.20
C LYS A 126 -14.20 -6.05 0.97
N GLY A 127 -13.38 -6.25 2.01
CA GLY A 127 -12.19 -7.07 1.99
C GLY A 127 -11.07 -6.50 1.11
N GLY A 128 -9.94 -6.20 1.71
CA GLY A 128 -8.76 -5.64 1.07
C GLY A 128 -7.54 -5.68 1.95
N ASN A 129 -6.40 -5.27 1.39
CA ASN A 129 -5.14 -5.14 2.09
C ASN A 129 -4.87 -3.66 2.39
N THR A 130 -4.38 -3.33 3.59
CA THR A 130 -4.12 -1.94 4.01
C THR A 130 -3.16 -1.22 3.06
N LEU A 131 -2.19 -1.95 2.50
CA LEU A 131 -1.24 -1.43 1.52
C LEU A 131 -1.94 -0.88 0.28
N GLU A 132 -3.07 -1.48 -0.17
CA GLU A 132 -3.81 -0.97 -1.32
C GLU A 132 -4.25 0.50 -1.10
N ALA A 133 -4.72 0.81 0.10
CA ALA A 133 -5.18 2.15 0.44
C ALA A 133 -4.00 3.08 0.74
N MET A 134 -2.98 2.60 1.45
CA MET A 134 -1.78 3.41 1.73
C MET A 134 -1.11 3.87 0.45
N GLU A 135 -0.99 3.01 -0.57
CA GLU A 135 -0.49 3.40 -1.89
C GLU A 135 -1.39 4.41 -2.58
N ASP A 136 -2.71 4.20 -2.59
CA ASP A 136 -3.64 5.13 -3.22
C ASP A 136 -3.67 6.50 -2.50
N PHE A 137 -3.19 6.57 -1.25
CA PHE A 137 -3.03 7.82 -0.49
C PHE A 137 -1.64 8.45 -0.61
N THR A 138 -0.64 7.74 -1.14
CA THR A 138 0.77 8.17 -1.08
C THR A 138 1.47 8.19 -2.43
N GLY A 139 1.18 7.24 -3.32
CA GLY A 139 2.07 6.86 -4.42
C GLY A 139 3.37 6.21 -3.96
N GLY A 140 3.43 5.81 -2.69
CA GLY A 140 4.59 5.25 -2.02
C GLY A 140 4.93 3.83 -2.43
N VAL A 141 5.99 3.31 -1.82
CA VAL A 141 6.50 1.95 -2.02
C VAL A 141 6.00 1.06 -0.89
N THR A 142 5.40 -0.07 -1.22
CA THR A 142 4.90 -1.01 -0.21
C THR A 142 5.96 -2.04 0.16
N GLU A 143 6.05 -2.35 1.44
CA GLU A 143 6.85 -3.44 1.96
C GLU A 143 6.02 -4.26 2.93
N PHE A 144 6.23 -5.56 2.87
CA PHE A 144 5.48 -6.54 3.63
C PHE A 144 6.44 -7.40 4.44
N PHE A 145 6.16 -7.54 5.74
CA PHE A 145 6.96 -8.33 6.66
C PHE A 145 6.10 -9.39 7.34
N GLU A 146 6.49 -10.65 7.19
CA GLU A 146 6.00 -11.73 8.06
C GLU A 146 6.75 -11.63 9.39
N LEU A 147 6.03 -11.40 10.48
CA LEU A 147 6.64 -11.11 11.79
C LEU A 147 7.42 -12.30 12.36
N THR A 148 7.12 -13.52 11.92
CA THR A 148 7.86 -14.74 12.24
C THR A 148 9.24 -14.79 11.58
N GLU A 149 9.43 -14.11 10.45
CA GLU A 149 10.68 -14.02 9.69
C GLU A 149 11.29 -12.61 9.73
N ALA A 150 10.77 -11.75 10.60
CA ALA A 150 11.19 -10.36 10.68
C ALA A 150 12.67 -10.22 11.08
N PRO A 151 13.38 -9.23 10.51
CA PRO A 151 14.77 -8.97 10.88
C PRO A 151 14.88 -8.52 12.35
N GLU A 152 16.04 -8.78 12.97
CA GLU A 152 16.26 -8.47 14.39
C GLU A 152 16.16 -6.96 14.70
N ASP A 153 16.53 -6.12 13.74
CA ASP A 153 16.48 -4.67 13.84
C ASP A 153 15.15 -4.06 13.35
N LEU A 154 14.09 -4.87 13.15
CA LEU A 154 12.80 -4.41 12.65
C LEU A 154 12.25 -3.19 13.42
N TYR A 155 12.40 -3.15 14.74
CA TYR A 155 11.95 -2.01 15.54
C TYR A 155 12.60 -0.69 15.10
N LYS A 156 13.91 -0.71 14.83
CA LYS A 156 14.66 0.45 14.35
C LYS A 156 14.22 0.86 12.94
N ILE A 157 13.99 -0.12 12.06
CA ILE A 157 13.48 0.10 10.71
C ILE A 157 12.13 0.82 10.79
N MET A 158 11.20 0.30 11.60
CA MET A 158 9.87 0.87 11.79
C MET A 158 9.94 2.29 12.39
N LYS A 159 10.79 2.50 13.40
CA LYS A 159 10.94 3.82 14.05
C LYS A 159 11.47 4.87 13.06
N LYS A 160 12.47 4.52 12.25
CA LYS A 160 12.97 5.39 11.17
C LYS A 160 11.89 5.64 10.12
N ALA A 161 11.13 4.62 9.72
CA ALA A 161 10.05 4.76 8.75
C ALA A 161 8.95 5.70 9.25
N LEU A 162 8.50 5.54 10.50
CA LEU A 162 7.49 6.41 11.10
C LEU A 162 7.97 7.87 11.18
N ALA A 163 9.22 8.09 11.57
CA ALA A 163 9.82 9.43 11.62
C ALA A 163 9.90 10.10 10.22
N ARG A 164 10.01 9.31 9.15
CA ARG A 164 9.96 9.77 7.76
C ARG A 164 8.53 9.92 7.23
N GLY A 165 7.51 9.65 8.05
CA GLY A 165 6.10 9.75 7.66
C GLY A 165 5.57 8.55 6.90
N SER A 166 6.28 7.41 6.89
CA SER A 166 5.76 6.15 6.33
C SER A 166 4.49 5.73 7.06
N LEU A 167 3.55 5.15 6.31
CA LEU A 167 2.31 4.62 6.87
C LEU A 167 2.53 3.15 7.24
N MET A 168 2.06 2.72 8.42
CA MET A 168 2.25 1.34 8.88
C MET A 168 0.96 0.74 9.43
N GLY A 169 0.67 -0.48 9.00
CA GLY A 169 -0.47 -1.28 9.43
C GLY A 169 -0.02 -2.67 9.86
N CYS A 170 -0.88 -3.37 10.55
CA CYS A 170 -0.63 -4.76 10.92
C CYS A 170 -1.93 -5.55 11.01
N SER A 171 -1.82 -6.86 10.90
CA SER A 171 -2.96 -7.76 11.03
C SER A 171 -2.56 -9.10 11.64
N ILE A 172 -3.58 -9.83 12.08
CA ILE A 172 -3.46 -11.22 12.53
C ILE A 172 -4.15 -12.10 11.49
N ASP A 173 -3.43 -13.05 10.94
CA ASP A 173 -3.99 -13.98 9.95
C ASP A 173 -5.07 -14.88 10.53
N VAL A 174 -5.92 -15.34 9.63
CA VAL A 174 -6.98 -16.32 9.88
C VAL A 174 -6.77 -17.51 8.96
N PHE A 175 -6.99 -18.72 9.47
CA PHE A 175 -6.85 -19.94 8.68
C PHE A 175 -8.20 -20.43 8.12
N SER A 176 -9.29 -19.82 8.57
CA SER A 176 -10.65 -20.17 8.17
C SER A 176 -11.56 -18.95 8.12
N ALA A 177 -12.61 -19.00 7.28
CA ALA A 177 -13.60 -17.93 7.21
C ALA A 177 -14.35 -17.74 8.55
N SER A 178 -14.47 -18.79 9.37
CA SER A 178 -15.06 -18.73 10.70
C SER A 178 -14.24 -17.94 11.72
N GLU A 179 -12.93 -17.79 11.49
CA GLU A 179 -12.07 -16.99 12.34
C GLU A 179 -12.05 -15.50 11.97
N MET A 180 -12.63 -15.14 10.82
CA MET A 180 -12.70 -13.75 10.36
C MET A 180 -13.42 -12.88 11.39
N GLU A 181 -12.77 -11.80 11.80
CA GLU A 181 -13.25 -10.88 12.85
C GLU A 181 -13.50 -11.55 14.22
N SER A 182 -12.95 -12.75 14.44
CA SER A 182 -12.99 -13.42 15.74
C SER A 182 -12.05 -12.75 16.76
N ARG A 183 -12.42 -12.81 18.04
CA ARG A 183 -11.66 -12.17 19.12
C ARG A 183 -10.75 -13.19 19.82
N THR A 184 -9.54 -12.77 20.15
CA THR A 184 -8.66 -13.50 21.07
C THR A 184 -9.16 -13.32 22.52
N GLU A 185 -8.66 -14.14 23.43
CA GLU A 185 -8.97 -14.01 24.88
C GLU A 185 -8.52 -12.65 25.45
N LEU A 186 -7.42 -12.11 24.90
CA LEU A 186 -6.88 -10.78 25.23
C LEU A 186 -7.56 -9.64 24.46
N GLY A 187 -8.53 -9.95 23.59
CA GLY A 187 -9.38 -8.99 22.88
C GLY A 187 -8.85 -8.46 21.56
N LEU A 188 -7.74 -8.96 21.03
CA LEU A 188 -7.30 -8.68 19.66
C LEU A 188 -8.27 -9.32 18.66
N VAL A 189 -8.42 -8.74 17.48
CA VAL A 189 -9.34 -9.21 16.43
C VAL A 189 -8.53 -9.82 15.30
N ARG A 190 -8.87 -11.05 14.91
CA ARG A 190 -8.22 -11.74 13.78
C ARG A 190 -8.86 -11.35 12.45
N GLY A 191 -8.08 -11.36 11.37
CA GLY A 191 -8.55 -10.99 10.02
C GLY A 191 -8.94 -9.52 9.91
N HIS A 192 -8.39 -8.67 10.80
CA HIS A 192 -8.73 -7.26 10.92
C HIS A 192 -7.46 -6.41 10.85
N ALA A 193 -7.55 -5.26 10.17
CA ALA A 193 -6.45 -4.33 10.04
C ALA A 193 -6.37 -3.38 11.24
N TYR A 194 -5.16 -3.20 11.77
CA TYR A 194 -4.82 -2.23 12.79
C TYR A 194 -3.83 -1.22 12.23
N SER A 195 -3.91 0.03 12.70
CA SER A 195 -2.90 1.05 12.38
C SER A 195 -1.79 1.03 13.43
N ILE A 196 -0.55 1.16 12.99
CA ILE A 196 0.60 1.43 13.87
C ILE A 196 0.80 2.94 13.88
N ILE A 197 0.60 3.56 15.04
CA ILE A 197 0.54 5.02 15.16
C ILE A 197 1.65 5.63 16.03
N GLY A 198 2.45 4.79 16.69
CA GLY A 198 3.50 5.24 17.60
C GLY A 198 4.49 4.14 17.93
N LEU A 199 5.75 4.53 18.10
CA LEU A 199 6.85 3.67 18.56
C LEU A 199 7.66 4.46 19.57
N GLU A 200 7.69 3.97 20.81
CA GLU A 200 8.35 4.65 21.92
C GLU A 200 9.20 3.65 22.68
N GLU A 201 10.41 4.07 23.05
CA GLU A 201 11.32 3.21 23.82
C GLU A 201 11.77 3.95 25.07
N ASP A 202 11.73 3.24 26.20
CA ASP A 202 12.48 3.58 27.39
C ASP A 202 13.72 2.68 27.44
N THR A 203 14.67 3.02 28.30
CA THR A 203 15.89 2.26 28.64
C THR A 203 15.69 0.75 28.85
N LYS A 204 14.47 0.31 29.16
CA LYS A 204 14.13 -1.09 29.47
C LYS A 204 13.15 -1.76 28.51
N VAL A 205 12.37 -1.00 27.73
CA VAL A 205 11.25 -1.56 26.96
C VAL A 205 11.01 -0.80 25.67
N GLN A 206 10.74 -1.56 24.61
CA GLN A 206 10.26 -1.07 23.33
C GLN A 206 8.75 -1.25 23.27
N LEU A 207 8.02 -0.15 23.05
CA LEU A 207 6.57 -0.10 23.01
C LEU A 207 6.09 0.28 21.61
N ILE A 208 4.96 -0.31 21.24
CA ILE A 208 4.26 -0.01 19.99
C ILE A 208 2.82 0.38 20.29
N GLN A 209 2.38 1.48 19.67
CA GLN A 209 1.02 2.00 19.80
C GLN A 209 0.20 1.57 18.59
N LEU A 210 -0.91 0.91 18.87
CA LEU A 210 -1.84 0.39 17.87
C LEU A 210 -3.20 1.08 18.00
N ARG A 211 -3.86 1.28 16.86
CA ARG A 211 -5.23 1.79 16.81
C ARG A 211 -6.16 0.77 16.16
N ASN A 212 -7.31 0.56 16.78
CA ASN A 212 -8.40 -0.23 16.20
C ASN A 212 -9.35 0.67 15.39
N PRO A 213 -9.52 0.46 14.07
CA PRO A 213 -10.47 1.21 13.23
C PRO A 213 -11.93 1.17 13.67
N TRP A 214 -12.34 0.20 14.51
CA TRP A 214 -13.70 0.18 15.08
C TRP A 214 -13.97 1.32 16.06
N GLY A 215 -12.94 2.06 16.48
CA GLY A 215 -13.08 3.15 17.44
C GLY A 215 -13.21 2.69 18.89
N TRP A 216 -13.02 1.40 19.18
CA TRP A 216 -12.92 0.88 20.54
C TRP A 216 -11.75 -0.10 20.76
N VAL A 217 -11.10 -0.02 21.92
CA VAL A 217 -10.05 -0.92 22.40
C VAL A 217 -10.66 -2.08 23.15
N LEU A 218 -10.17 -3.29 22.86
CA LEU A 218 -10.50 -4.50 23.60
C LEU A 218 -9.27 -5.18 24.21
N TRP A 219 -8.08 -4.60 24.03
CA TRP A 219 -6.83 -5.15 24.54
C TRP A 219 -6.81 -5.19 26.08
N LYS A 220 -6.63 -6.39 26.63
CA LYS A 220 -6.61 -6.67 28.08
C LYS A 220 -5.25 -7.15 28.61
N GLY A 221 -4.25 -7.25 27.74
CA GLY A 221 -2.91 -7.73 28.13
C GLY A 221 -2.03 -6.64 28.73
N PRO A 222 -0.72 -6.92 28.86
CA PRO A 222 0.29 -5.96 29.31
C PRO A 222 0.20 -4.63 28.56
N TRP A 223 0.48 -3.53 29.27
CA TRP A 223 0.41 -2.15 28.75
C TRP A 223 -0.98 -1.67 28.29
N SER A 224 -2.04 -2.42 28.59
CA SER A 224 -3.41 -1.87 28.57
C SER A 224 -3.55 -0.69 29.57
N ALA A 225 -4.58 0.15 29.42
CA ALA A 225 -4.69 1.41 30.19
C ALA A 225 -4.54 1.26 31.73
N ASN A 226 -4.96 0.12 32.29
CA ASN A 226 -4.92 -0.16 33.73
C ASN A 226 -3.86 -1.22 34.12
N SER A 227 -2.91 -1.50 33.24
CA SER A 227 -1.89 -2.53 33.45
C SER A 227 -0.83 -2.13 34.47
N LYS A 228 -0.30 -3.10 35.23
CA LYS A 228 0.73 -2.85 36.25
C LYS A 228 2.11 -2.55 35.65
N GLU A 229 2.34 -2.96 34.41
CA GLU A 229 3.56 -2.75 33.65
C GLU A 229 3.90 -1.26 33.51
N TRP A 230 2.88 -0.38 33.52
CA TRP A 230 3.07 1.08 33.56
C TRP A 230 3.82 1.58 34.80
N GLU A 231 3.90 0.78 35.87
CA GLU A 231 4.70 1.10 37.08
C GLU A 231 6.20 0.87 36.85
N SER A 232 6.60 0.21 35.76
CA SER A 232 8.00 -0.12 35.46
C SER A 232 8.78 1.01 34.75
N ILE A 233 8.08 2.02 34.22
CA ILE A 233 8.65 3.19 33.55
C ILE A 233 8.54 4.45 34.41
N SER A 234 9.21 5.52 34.01
CA SER A 234 9.14 6.79 34.75
C SER A 234 7.71 7.39 34.72
N ILE A 235 7.36 8.14 35.77
CA ILE A 235 6.06 8.84 35.84
C ILE A 235 5.91 9.81 34.66
N ALA A 236 6.99 10.50 34.28
CA ALA A 236 6.99 11.44 33.17
C ALA A 236 6.67 10.74 31.84
N ASP A 237 7.32 9.60 31.55
CA ASP A 237 7.07 8.85 30.32
C ASP A 237 5.65 8.29 30.30
N LYS A 238 5.18 7.74 31.43
CA LYS A 238 3.79 7.27 31.57
C LYS A 238 2.78 8.38 31.27
N GLU A 239 2.97 9.56 31.83
CA GLU A 239 2.08 10.70 31.57
C GLU A 239 2.13 11.17 30.13
N ASN A 240 3.31 11.16 29.49
CA ASN A 240 3.47 11.52 28.09
C ASN A 240 2.76 10.53 27.17
N LEU A 241 3.00 9.23 27.35
CA LEU A 241 2.36 8.17 26.57
C LEU A 241 0.83 8.19 26.75
N LYS A 242 0.35 8.45 27.97
CA LYS A 242 -1.08 8.60 28.24
C LYS A 242 -1.69 9.79 27.51
N LYS A 243 -1.03 10.94 27.46
CA LYS A 243 -1.50 12.13 26.72
C LYS A 243 -1.59 11.87 25.21
N LEU A 244 -0.71 11.01 24.67
CA LEU A 244 -0.70 10.63 23.26
C LEU A 244 -1.75 9.57 22.90
N THR A 245 -2.47 9.03 23.89
CA THR A 245 -3.36 7.88 23.70
C THR A 245 -4.82 8.28 23.84
N VAL A 246 -5.58 8.04 22.78
CA VAL A 246 -7.05 8.01 22.88
C VAL A 246 -7.45 6.63 23.38
N GLU A 247 -7.50 6.44 24.72
CA GLU A 247 -7.75 5.15 25.38
C GLU A 247 -9.01 4.42 24.88
N ALA A 248 -9.96 5.18 24.32
CA ALA A 248 -11.14 4.62 23.67
C ALA A 248 -10.76 3.73 22.49
N SER A 249 -9.85 4.12 21.60
CA SER A 249 -9.54 3.42 20.32
C SER A 249 -8.08 2.96 20.14
N GLU A 250 -7.19 3.37 21.05
CA GLU A 250 -5.74 3.19 20.96
C GLU A 250 -5.18 2.49 22.19
N PHE A 251 -4.19 1.63 21.98
CA PHE A 251 -3.54 0.88 23.05
C PHE A 251 -2.05 0.70 22.78
N TRP A 252 -1.30 0.50 23.85
CA TRP A 252 0.12 0.14 23.80
C TRP A 252 0.28 -1.35 24.09
N MET A 253 1.36 -1.93 23.54
CA MET A 253 1.89 -3.24 23.92
C MET A 253 3.41 -3.23 23.76
N SER A 254 4.08 -4.22 24.35
CA SER A 254 5.51 -4.40 24.09
C SER A 254 5.72 -4.87 22.65
N PHE A 255 6.87 -4.52 22.07
CA PHE A 255 7.22 -4.98 20.73
C PHE A 255 7.37 -6.51 20.66
N GLU A 256 7.76 -7.15 21.77
CA GLU A 256 7.79 -8.60 21.89
C GLU A 256 6.39 -9.22 21.81
N ASP A 257 5.41 -8.65 22.51
CA ASP A 257 4.01 -9.10 22.42
C ASP A 257 3.45 -8.85 21.01
N PHE A 258 3.81 -7.74 20.38
CA PHE A 258 3.44 -7.47 18.98
C PHE A 258 3.92 -8.58 18.05
N LYS A 259 5.21 -8.93 18.08
CA LYS A 259 5.76 -10.05 17.28
C LYS A 259 5.13 -11.40 17.61
N LYS A 260 4.67 -11.58 18.85
CA LYS A 260 4.05 -12.82 19.32
C LYS A 260 2.60 -12.97 18.85
N TYR A 261 1.82 -11.89 18.86
CA TYR A 261 0.38 -11.95 18.60
C TYR A 261 -0.02 -11.56 17.17
N PHE A 262 0.74 -10.67 16.52
CA PHE A 262 0.50 -10.26 15.14
C PHE A 262 1.29 -11.15 14.18
N THR A 263 0.78 -11.33 12.97
CA THR A 263 1.43 -12.15 11.94
C THR A 263 2.10 -11.30 10.87
N LYS A 264 1.52 -10.13 10.56
CA LYS A 264 1.90 -9.30 9.42
C LYS A 264 2.13 -7.86 9.82
N LEU A 265 3.19 -7.27 9.27
CA LEU A 265 3.43 -5.83 9.23
C LEU A 265 3.40 -5.37 7.76
N GLU A 266 2.65 -4.31 7.53
CA GLU A 266 2.43 -3.68 6.25
C GLU A 266 2.98 -2.25 6.34
N MET A 267 3.96 -1.90 5.51
CA MET A 267 4.60 -0.59 5.53
C MET A 267 4.53 0.05 4.15
N CYS A 268 4.17 1.33 4.09
CA CYS A 268 4.21 2.13 2.87
C CYS A 268 5.15 3.31 3.07
N ASN A 269 6.31 3.23 2.42
CA ASN A 269 7.33 4.27 2.45
C ASN A 269 7.03 5.36 1.43
N LEU A 270 7.22 6.60 1.84
CA LEU A 270 7.01 7.74 0.96
C LEU A 270 8.16 7.85 -0.05
N THR A 271 7.82 8.10 -1.31
CA THR A 271 8.79 8.40 -2.37
C THR A 271 9.17 9.88 -2.33
N PRO A 272 10.30 10.30 -2.94
CA PRO A 272 10.71 11.70 -2.97
C PRO A 272 9.64 12.65 -3.52
N ASP A 273 8.84 12.20 -4.49
CA ASP A 273 7.72 12.97 -5.06
C ASP A 273 6.62 13.32 -4.05
N THR A 274 6.55 12.56 -2.95
CA THR A 274 5.53 12.67 -1.91
C THR A 274 5.91 13.70 -0.84
N LEU A 275 7.20 13.91 -0.61
CA LEU A 275 7.73 14.84 0.40
C LEU A 275 8.55 15.93 -0.30
N GLN A 276 7.92 17.04 -0.66
CA GLN A 276 8.66 18.26 -1.02
C GLN A 276 9.31 18.86 0.23
N GLY A 277 10.46 18.32 0.63
CA GLY A 277 11.24 18.78 1.78
C GLY A 277 12.69 18.32 1.70
N ASP A 278 13.61 19.25 1.93
CA ASP A 278 15.05 19.01 2.07
C ASP A 278 15.31 17.99 3.18
N GLU A 279 15.56 16.71 2.83
CA GLU A 279 16.48 15.83 3.57
C GLU A 279 16.75 14.53 2.78
N ARG A 280 17.98 14.02 2.95
CA ARG A 280 18.75 13.16 2.04
C ARG A 280 18.26 11.71 1.92
N HIS A 281 18.66 11.10 0.79
CA HIS A 281 18.35 9.76 0.24
C HIS A 281 17.08 9.70 -0.62
N SER A 282 17.15 10.32 -1.80
CA SER A 282 16.11 10.24 -2.81
C SER A 282 16.23 8.92 -3.58
N TRP A 283 15.23 8.04 -3.45
CA TRP A 283 15.09 6.88 -4.32
C TRP A 283 15.01 7.31 -5.78
N THR A 284 15.77 6.69 -6.67
CA THR A 284 15.53 6.77 -8.12
C THR A 284 14.38 5.83 -8.45
N VAL A 285 13.36 6.33 -9.15
CA VAL A 285 12.15 5.57 -9.49
C VAL A 285 12.01 5.48 -11.00
N SER A 286 11.93 4.27 -11.52
CA SER A 286 11.48 4.00 -12.89
C SER A 286 10.11 3.34 -12.86
N VAL A 287 9.25 3.74 -13.80
CA VAL A 287 7.86 3.31 -13.88
C VAL A 287 7.56 2.85 -15.30
N HIS A 288 7.12 1.61 -15.43
CA HIS A 288 6.78 1.00 -16.71
C HIS A 288 5.35 0.51 -16.71
N GLU A 289 4.60 0.85 -17.75
CA GLU A 289 3.27 0.30 -17.98
C GLU A 289 3.34 -0.89 -18.93
N GLY A 290 2.66 -1.98 -18.60
CA GLY A 290 2.68 -3.18 -19.42
C GLY A 290 1.36 -3.92 -19.45
N ARG A 291 1.27 -4.90 -20.35
CA ARG A 291 0.07 -5.73 -20.53
C ARG A 291 0.43 -7.19 -20.81
N TRP A 292 -0.33 -8.10 -20.22
CA TRP A 292 -0.40 -9.50 -20.61
C TRP A 292 -1.56 -9.66 -21.58
N VAL A 293 -1.25 -10.02 -22.83
CA VAL A 293 -2.22 -10.22 -23.92
C VAL A 293 -2.24 -11.69 -24.32
N ARG A 294 -3.43 -12.28 -24.35
CA ARG A 294 -3.58 -13.70 -24.66
C ARG A 294 -3.08 -14.00 -26.07
N GLY A 295 -2.23 -15.03 -26.19
CA GLY A 295 -1.64 -15.45 -27.47
C GLY A 295 -0.45 -14.61 -27.94
N SER A 296 -0.04 -13.60 -27.15
CA SER A 296 1.15 -12.79 -27.42
C SER A 296 2.02 -12.71 -26.15
N SER A 297 1.74 -11.78 -25.24
CA SER A 297 2.58 -11.50 -24.07
C SER A 297 2.12 -12.14 -22.75
N ALA A 298 0.99 -12.87 -22.74
CA ALA A 298 0.52 -13.60 -21.56
C ALA A 298 1.20 -14.98 -21.44
N GLY A 299 2.51 -14.97 -21.16
CA GLY A 299 3.36 -16.16 -21.22
C GLY A 299 3.27 -17.09 -20.01
N GLY A 300 2.79 -16.59 -18.87
CA GLY A 300 2.78 -17.34 -17.61
C GLY A 300 4.16 -17.37 -16.94
N CYS A 301 4.27 -17.99 -15.77
CA CYS A 301 5.52 -18.04 -15.00
C CYS A 301 6.53 -19.07 -15.56
N ARG A 302 7.70 -19.18 -14.92
CA ARG A 302 8.83 -20.03 -15.37
C ARG A 302 8.50 -21.53 -15.49
N ASN A 303 7.39 -21.98 -14.88
CA ASN A 303 6.87 -23.35 -15.02
C ASN A 303 6.38 -23.66 -16.45
N PHE A 304 6.18 -22.63 -17.29
CA PHE A 304 5.70 -22.73 -18.66
C PHE A 304 6.79 -22.29 -19.65
N PRO A 305 7.88 -23.06 -19.84
CA PRO A 305 9.04 -22.63 -20.63
C PRO A 305 8.73 -22.35 -22.11
N GLU A 306 7.66 -22.94 -22.65
CA GLU A 306 7.24 -22.71 -24.04
C GLU A 306 6.75 -21.27 -24.28
N THR A 307 6.20 -20.64 -23.25
CA THR A 307 5.54 -19.33 -23.35
C THR A 307 6.14 -18.27 -22.42
N PHE A 308 6.89 -18.64 -21.38
CA PHE A 308 7.47 -17.72 -20.41
C PHE A 308 8.26 -16.57 -21.04
N TRP A 309 9.05 -16.87 -22.07
CA TRP A 309 9.91 -15.89 -22.74
C TRP A 309 9.11 -14.79 -23.46
N THR A 310 7.84 -15.02 -23.80
CA THR A 310 7.00 -14.04 -24.50
C THR A 310 6.45 -12.94 -23.60
N ASN A 311 6.58 -13.06 -22.28
CA ASN A 311 6.21 -11.99 -21.36
C ASN A 311 7.02 -10.71 -21.65
N PRO A 312 6.50 -9.52 -21.29
CA PRO A 312 7.26 -8.28 -21.37
C PRO A 312 8.58 -8.38 -20.58
N GLN A 313 9.63 -7.72 -21.06
CA GLN A 313 10.97 -7.78 -20.47
C GLN A 313 11.50 -6.36 -20.27
N TYR A 314 11.95 -6.05 -19.05
CA TYR A 314 12.44 -4.73 -18.69
C TYR A 314 13.89 -4.84 -18.24
N ARG A 315 14.81 -4.19 -18.96
CA ARG A 315 16.21 -4.12 -18.59
C ARG A 315 16.39 -3.15 -17.43
N LEU A 316 17.32 -3.48 -16.54
CA LEU A 316 17.68 -2.72 -15.36
C LEU A 316 19.20 -2.67 -15.28
N GLN A 317 19.76 -1.47 -15.37
CA GLN A 317 21.19 -1.24 -15.19
C GLN A 317 21.46 -0.69 -13.79
N LEU A 318 22.30 -1.40 -13.03
CA LEU A 318 22.79 -0.99 -11.71
C LEU A 318 24.25 -0.57 -11.84
N TYR A 319 24.58 0.66 -11.47
CA TYR A 319 25.91 1.25 -11.67
C TYR A 319 26.77 1.19 -10.40
N GLU A 320 26.25 1.65 -9.27
CA GLU A 320 27.02 1.88 -8.05
C GLU A 320 26.35 1.24 -6.83
N GLU A 321 27.17 0.63 -5.98
CA GLU A 321 26.76 0.04 -4.70
C GLU A 321 26.31 1.11 -3.70
N ASP A 322 25.46 0.75 -2.75
CA ASP A 322 24.92 1.71 -1.78
C ASP A 322 26.03 2.27 -0.86
N ASP A 323 25.95 3.58 -0.54
CA ASP A 323 26.95 4.28 0.29
C ASP A 323 27.03 3.72 1.72
N GLU A 324 25.90 3.28 2.28
CA GLU A 324 25.79 2.66 3.60
C GLU A 324 25.17 1.25 3.50
N PRO A 325 25.97 0.17 3.45
CA PRO A 325 25.44 -1.18 3.33
C PRO A 325 24.67 -1.62 4.59
N GLU A 326 23.33 -1.53 4.55
CA GLU A 326 22.46 -2.13 5.58
C GLU A 326 22.76 -3.63 5.76
N GLY A 327 22.99 -4.10 6.99
CA GLY A 327 23.25 -5.51 7.26
C GLY A 327 24.62 -6.05 6.80
N GLY A 328 25.56 -5.18 6.40
CA GLY A 328 26.94 -5.57 6.09
C GLY A 328 27.13 -6.31 4.76
N GLN A 329 26.08 -6.42 3.95
CA GLN A 329 26.16 -6.96 2.59
C GLN A 329 26.34 -5.82 1.59
N VAL A 330 27.43 -5.88 0.83
CA VAL A 330 27.76 -4.91 -0.22
C VAL A 330 26.94 -5.20 -1.48
N GLY A 331 26.35 -4.16 -2.08
CA GLY A 331 25.58 -4.26 -3.32
C GLY A 331 24.63 -3.08 -3.51
N CYS A 332 23.87 -3.07 -4.61
CA CYS A 332 22.84 -2.11 -4.93
C CYS A 332 21.49 -2.56 -4.33
N THR A 333 20.85 -1.70 -3.54
CA THR A 333 19.49 -1.95 -3.06
C THR A 333 18.48 -1.65 -4.15
N VAL A 334 17.63 -2.63 -4.46
CA VAL A 334 16.57 -2.51 -5.45
C VAL A 334 15.26 -3.02 -4.86
N VAL A 335 14.21 -2.22 -4.94
CA VAL A 335 12.84 -2.66 -4.64
C VAL A 335 12.07 -2.72 -5.94
N VAL A 336 11.49 -3.89 -6.25
CA VAL A 336 10.68 -4.11 -7.45
C VAL A 336 9.24 -4.35 -7.03
N ALA A 337 8.33 -3.53 -7.54
CA ALA A 337 6.91 -3.55 -7.23
C ALA A 337 6.09 -3.76 -8.52
N LEU A 338 5.35 -4.86 -8.59
CA LEU A 338 4.51 -5.22 -9.74
C LEU A 338 3.04 -5.17 -9.34
N MET A 339 2.30 -4.18 -9.86
CA MET A 339 0.90 -3.95 -9.56
C MET A 339 -0.01 -4.19 -10.76
N GLN A 340 -1.09 -4.96 -10.58
CA GLN A 340 -2.11 -5.19 -11.60
C GLN A 340 -3.24 -4.14 -11.55
N LYS A 341 -3.64 -3.62 -12.72
CA LYS A 341 -4.61 -2.52 -12.85
C LYS A 341 -6.07 -3.02 -12.92
N GLY A 342 -7.01 -2.16 -12.52
CA GLY A 342 -8.45 -2.27 -12.78
C GLY A 342 -9.24 -3.38 -12.07
N ARG A 343 -8.59 -4.38 -11.46
CA ARG A 343 -9.27 -5.59 -10.95
C ARG A 343 -10.36 -5.34 -9.90
N ARG A 344 -10.14 -4.43 -8.95
CA ARG A 344 -11.13 -4.14 -7.89
C ARG A 344 -12.42 -3.55 -8.48
N MET A 345 -12.31 -2.67 -9.47
CA MET A 345 -13.47 -2.11 -10.19
C MET A 345 -14.26 -3.19 -10.95
N GLN A 346 -13.56 -4.22 -11.45
CA GLN A 346 -14.14 -5.32 -12.20
C GLN A 346 -14.70 -6.45 -11.31
N ARG A 347 -14.64 -6.35 -9.97
CA ARG A 347 -15.17 -7.38 -9.05
C ARG A 347 -16.65 -7.69 -9.31
N ARG A 348 -17.45 -6.69 -9.67
CA ARG A 348 -18.87 -6.86 -10.04
C ARG A 348 -19.08 -7.76 -11.26
N GLN A 349 -18.08 -7.86 -12.12
CA GLN A 349 -18.05 -8.74 -13.29
C GLN A 349 -17.42 -10.10 -12.97
N GLY A 350 -17.10 -10.37 -11.70
CA GLY A 350 -16.47 -11.61 -11.24
C GLY A 350 -14.95 -11.61 -11.30
N ALA A 351 -14.30 -10.50 -11.67
CA ALA A 351 -12.85 -10.43 -11.72
C ALA A 351 -12.24 -10.59 -10.32
N LYS A 352 -11.19 -11.40 -10.24
CA LYS A 352 -10.32 -11.56 -9.06
C LYS A 352 -8.93 -11.05 -9.41
N PHE A 353 -8.14 -10.74 -8.38
CA PHE A 353 -6.71 -10.54 -8.58
C PHE A 353 -6.11 -11.82 -9.18
N LEU A 354 -5.32 -11.65 -10.24
CA LEU A 354 -4.50 -12.74 -10.76
C LEU A 354 -3.38 -13.03 -9.77
N THR A 355 -2.92 -14.28 -9.76
CA THR A 355 -1.69 -14.63 -9.08
C THR A 355 -0.52 -14.09 -9.92
N VAL A 356 0.21 -13.10 -9.40
CA VAL A 356 1.29 -12.40 -10.12
C VAL A 356 2.62 -12.55 -9.39
N GLY A 357 3.70 -12.33 -10.13
CA GLY A 357 5.07 -12.39 -9.65
C GLY A 357 6.03 -11.99 -10.76
N PHE A 358 7.31 -11.87 -10.41
CA PHE A 358 8.36 -11.56 -11.38
C PHE A 358 9.63 -12.35 -11.09
N SER A 359 10.54 -12.35 -12.05
CA SER A 359 11.87 -12.95 -11.94
C SER A 359 12.90 -12.02 -12.57
N ILE A 360 14.10 -12.00 -11.99
CA ILE A 360 15.21 -11.14 -12.39
C ILE A 360 16.36 -12.05 -12.85
N TYR A 361 16.86 -11.81 -14.05
CA TYR A 361 17.99 -12.53 -14.63
C TYR A 361 19.14 -11.56 -14.87
N GLU A 362 20.36 -12.02 -14.61
CA GLU A 362 21.58 -11.27 -14.95
C GLU A 362 21.86 -11.43 -16.46
N VAL A 363 22.09 -10.34 -17.16
CA VAL A 363 22.37 -10.33 -18.60
C VAL A 363 23.86 -10.59 -18.83
N PRO A 364 24.23 -11.67 -19.54
CA PRO A 364 25.62 -11.97 -19.88
C PRO A 364 26.26 -10.84 -20.69
N LYS A 365 27.55 -10.58 -20.47
CA LYS A 365 28.28 -9.46 -21.10
C LYS A 365 28.19 -9.44 -22.62
N GLU A 366 28.07 -10.61 -23.23
CA GLU A 366 27.95 -10.78 -24.68
C GLU A 366 26.60 -10.28 -25.24
N MET A 367 25.59 -10.07 -24.38
CA MET A 367 24.21 -9.69 -24.72
C MET A 367 23.82 -8.28 -24.21
N GLN A 368 24.74 -7.55 -23.59
CA GLN A 368 24.46 -6.25 -22.95
C GLN A 368 24.20 -5.13 -23.97
N GLU A 369 24.91 -5.14 -25.11
CA GLU A 369 24.82 -4.07 -26.12
C GLU A 369 23.63 -4.19 -27.09
N GLN A 370 22.88 -5.29 -26.99
CA GLN A 370 21.75 -5.58 -27.85
C GLN A 370 20.51 -5.43 -26.99
N ASN A 371 19.79 -4.32 -27.10
CA ASN A 371 18.54 -4.05 -26.37
C ASN A 371 17.39 -4.98 -26.83
N GLN A 372 17.70 -6.23 -27.14
CA GLN A 372 16.85 -7.25 -27.75
C GLN A 372 16.06 -8.01 -26.69
N HIS A 373 14.85 -8.37 -27.06
CA HIS A 373 14.00 -9.32 -26.35
C HIS A 373 14.66 -10.71 -26.29
N LEU A 374 14.88 -11.21 -25.07
CA LEU A 374 15.56 -12.48 -24.83
C LEU A 374 14.66 -13.65 -25.20
N GLN A 375 15.23 -14.59 -25.94
CA GLN A 375 14.49 -15.72 -26.50
C GLN A 375 14.42 -16.92 -25.54
N LYS A 376 13.59 -17.90 -25.90
CA LYS A 376 13.34 -19.13 -25.12
C LYS A 376 14.61 -19.78 -24.56
N ASP A 377 15.63 -19.97 -25.39
CA ASP A 377 16.85 -20.69 -25.02
C ASP A 377 17.60 -20.01 -23.87
N PHE A 378 17.61 -18.68 -23.81
CA PHE A 378 18.20 -17.95 -22.69
C PHE A 378 17.61 -18.40 -21.35
N PHE A 379 16.28 -18.44 -21.25
CA PHE A 379 15.61 -18.80 -20.00
C PHE A 379 15.67 -20.30 -19.68
N LEU A 380 15.94 -21.16 -20.66
CA LEU A 380 16.15 -22.59 -20.45
C LEU A 380 17.51 -22.88 -19.80
N TYR A 381 18.54 -22.13 -20.18
CA TYR A 381 19.93 -22.38 -19.76
C TYR A 381 20.45 -21.42 -18.69
N THR A 382 19.75 -20.32 -18.42
CA THR A 382 20.11 -19.32 -17.41
C THR A 382 19.19 -19.41 -16.20
N ALA A 383 19.77 -19.47 -15.00
CA ALA A 383 19.01 -19.41 -13.75
C ALA A 383 18.67 -17.95 -13.38
N SER A 384 17.51 -17.74 -12.75
CA SER A 384 17.15 -16.41 -12.23
C SER A 384 18.11 -16.02 -11.10
N LYS A 385 18.63 -14.79 -11.13
CA LYS A 385 19.45 -14.22 -10.07
C LYS A 385 18.63 -13.92 -8.82
N ALA A 386 17.42 -13.40 -9.02
CA ALA A 386 16.45 -13.09 -7.98
C ALA A 386 15.02 -13.29 -8.52
N LYS A 387 14.03 -13.39 -7.63
CA LYS A 387 12.61 -13.56 -7.97
C LYS A 387 11.76 -13.30 -6.73
N CYS A 388 10.44 -13.13 -6.92
CA CYS A 388 9.51 -13.13 -5.80
C CYS A 388 9.62 -14.43 -4.99
N LYS A 389 9.49 -14.34 -3.66
CA LYS A 389 9.45 -15.51 -2.79
C LYS A 389 8.25 -16.39 -3.13
N THR A 390 7.10 -15.74 -3.35
CA THR A 390 5.83 -16.40 -3.66
C THR A 390 5.06 -15.63 -4.73
N TYR A 391 4.42 -16.36 -5.64
CA TYR A 391 3.42 -15.80 -6.54
C TYR A 391 2.11 -15.63 -5.78
N ILE A 392 1.59 -14.41 -5.72
CA ILE A 392 0.47 -14.07 -4.84
C ILE A 392 -0.64 -13.36 -5.60
N ASN A 393 -1.88 -13.58 -5.16
CA ASN A 393 -3.08 -12.98 -5.72
C ASN A 393 -3.47 -11.67 -5.02
N LEU A 394 -2.50 -10.77 -4.86
CA LEU A 394 -2.71 -9.41 -4.36
C LEU A 394 -2.70 -8.39 -5.49
N ARG A 395 -3.11 -7.15 -5.18
CA ARG A 395 -3.05 -6.03 -6.13
C ARG A 395 -1.63 -5.74 -6.58
N GLU A 396 -0.69 -5.79 -5.66
CA GLU A 396 0.74 -5.59 -5.89
C GLU A 396 1.54 -6.70 -5.20
N VAL A 397 2.66 -7.08 -5.82
CA VAL A 397 3.72 -7.87 -5.19
C VAL A 397 4.99 -7.04 -5.21
N THR A 398 5.60 -6.87 -4.04
CA THR A 398 6.80 -6.05 -3.86
C THR A 398 7.86 -6.83 -3.11
N GLU A 399 9.08 -6.80 -3.63
CA GLU A 399 10.23 -7.46 -3.02
C GLU A 399 11.46 -6.56 -3.07
N ARG A 400 12.23 -6.62 -1.99
CA ARG A 400 13.51 -5.93 -1.84
C ARG A 400 14.65 -6.91 -2.10
N PHE A 401 15.58 -6.50 -2.95
CA PHE A 401 16.77 -7.25 -3.31
C PHE A 401 18.01 -6.43 -3.05
N ARG A 402 19.13 -7.13 -2.82
CA ARG A 402 20.45 -6.57 -2.97
C ARG A 402 21.18 -7.33 -4.07
N LEU A 403 21.55 -6.62 -5.12
CA LEU A 403 22.17 -7.18 -6.32
C LEU A 403 23.53 -6.48 -6.54
N PRO A 404 24.57 -7.19 -7.03
CA PRO A 404 25.80 -6.51 -7.41
C PRO A 404 25.56 -5.56 -8.59
N PRO A 405 26.44 -4.57 -8.83
CA PRO A 405 26.40 -3.77 -10.05
C PRO A 405 26.44 -4.66 -11.29
N GLY A 406 25.61 -4.33 -12.28
CA GLY A 406 25.44 -5.15 -13.47
C GLY A 406 24.14 -4.85 -14.21
N GLU A 407 23.97 -5.55 -15.33
CA GLU A 407 22.75 -5.47 -16.12
C GLU A 407 21.84 -6.66 -15.85
N TYR A 408 20.57 -6.37 -15.65
CA TYR A 408 19.53 -7.32 -15.32
C TYR A 408 18.33 -7.18 -16.25
N VAL A 409 17.50 -8.21 -16.31
CA VAL A 409 16.19 -8.17 -16.95
C VAL A 409 15.12 -8.67 -15.99
N ILE A 410 14.06 -7.88 -15.83
CA ILE A 410 12.89 -8.17 -15.00
C ILE A 410 11.78 -8.69 -15.90
N ILE A 411 11.24 -9.86 -15.55
CA ILE A 411 10.16 -10.53 -16.28
C ILE A 411 8.90 -10.57 -15.41
N PRO A 412 7.99 -9.59 -15.50
CA PRO A 412 6.71 -9.62 -14.81
C PRO A 412 5.72 -10.57 -15.48
N THR A 413 5.13 -11.47 -14.69
CA THR A 413 4.25 -12.52 -15.21
C THR A 413 3.04 -12.75 -14.32
N THR A 414 2.00 -13.29 -14.93
CA THR A 414 0.97 -14.05 -14.21
C THR A 414 1.47 -15.47 -13.94
N PHE A 415 0.91 -16.15 -12.94
CA PHE A 415 1.31 -17.53 -12.65
C PHE A 415 0.98 -18.46 -13.82
N GLU A 416 -0.29 -18.46 -14.25
CA GLU A 416 -0.76 -19.24 -15.40
C GLU A 416 -0.60 -18.45 -16.71
N PRO A 417 -0.33 -19.12 -17.84
CA PRO A 417 -0.33 -18.48 -19.15
C PRO A 417 -1.74 -18.06 -19.57
N HIS A 418 -1.81 -17.21 -20.60
CA HIS A 418 -3.05 -16.76 -21.24
C HIS A 418 -3.99 -15.93 -20.35
N GLN A 419 -3.55 -15.54 -19.16
CA GLN A 419 -4.28 -14.61 -18.31
C GLN A 419 -4.03 -13.17 -18.76
N GLU A 420 -5.11 -12.45 -19.03
CA GLU A 420 -5.03 -11.09 -19.57
C GLU A 420 -5.10 -10.07 -18.44
N GLY A 421 -4.28 -9.02 -18.52
CA GLY A 421 -4.29 -7.94 -17.54
C GLY A 421 -3.33 -6.82 -17.91
N GLU A 422 -3.55 -5.66 -17.33
CA GLU A 422 -2.63 -4.53 -17.40
C GLU A 422 -1.89 -4.42 -16.07
N PHE A 423 -0.65 -3.95 -16.10
CA PHE A 423 0.17 -3.78 -14.92
C PHE A 423 1.01 -2.51 -14.98
N ILE A 424 1.52 -2.13 -13.82
CA ILE A 424 2.59 -1.15 -13.64
C ILE A 424 3.73 -1.84 -12.90
N LEU A 425 4.93 -1.71 -13.44
CA LEU A 425 6.18 -2.17 -12.83
C LEU A 425 6.94 -0.94 -12.35
N ARG A 426 7.20 -0.86 -11.05
CA ARG A 426 7.99 0.22 -10.45
C ARG A 426 9.28 -0.37 -9.90
N VAL A 427 10.40 0.26 -10.22
CA VAL A 427 11.72 -0.13 -9.70
C VAL A 427 12.32 1.05 -8.97
N PHE A 428 12.64 0.83 -7.70
CA PHE A 428 13.24 1.81 -6.80
C PHE A 428 14.67 1.40 -6.51
N SER A 429 15.62 2.33 -6.63
CA SER A 429 17.01 2.15 -6.18
C SER A 429 17.51 3.32 -5.35
N GLU A 430 18.49 3.06 -4.48
CA GLU A 430 19.10 4.10 -3.65
C GLU A 430 19.98 5.06 -4.46
N ASN A 431 20.76 4.51 -5.39
CA ASN A 431 21.61 5.26 -6.33
C ASN A 431 20.98 5.35 -7.72
N GLN A 432 21.55 6.17 -8.61
CA GLN A 432 21.08 6.29 -10.01
C GLN A 432 21.04 4.92 -10.70
N ASN A 433 19.91 4.63 -11.34
CA ASN A 433 19.72 3.47 -12.20
C ASN A 433 19.00 3.90 -13.49
N ILE A 434 19.07 3.05 -14.51
CA ILE A 434 18.27 3.18 -15.73
C ILE A 434 17.50 1.87 -15.91
N SER A 435 16.19 1.98 -16.14
CA SER A 435 15.36 0.85 -16.55
C SER A 435 14.60 1.19 -17.82
N GLU A 436 14.60 0.28 -18.79
CA GLU A 436 14.03 0.46 -20.13
C GLU A 436 13.36 -0.84 -20.60
N GLU A 437 12.38 -0.74 -21.49
CA GLU A 437 11.74 -1.92 -22.10
C GLU A 437 12.67 -2.52 -23.17
N ALA A 438 12.81 -3.85 -23.20
CA ALA A 438 13.58 -4.51 -24.24
C ALA A 438 12.83 -4.45 -25.58
N GLU A 439 13.52 -4.03 -26.64
CA GLU A 439 12.93 -3.91 -27.97
C GLU A 439 12.74 -5.28 -28.65
N GLY A 440 11.57 -5.46 -29.26
CA GLY A 440 11.37 -6.48 -30.27
C GLY A 440 11.77 -5.93 -31.64
N THR A 441 12.79 -6.50 -32.29
CA THR A 441 13.17 -6.11 -33.64
C THR A 441 12.02 -6.40 -34.61
N ILE A 442 11.26 -5.37 -35.00
CA ILE A 442 10.35 -5.47 -36.15
C ILE A 442 11.12 -5.00 -37.38
N GLU A 443 11.91 -5.90 -37.99
CA GLU A 443 12.40 -5.67 -39.35
C GLU A 443 11.22 -5.77 -40.32
N SER A 444 10.48 -4.68 -40.47
CA SER A 444 9.58 -4.51 -41.61
C SER A 444 10.39 -3.93 -42.78
N ASN A 445 10.90 -4.82 -43.63
CA ASN A 445 11.39 -4.47 -44.96
C ASN A 445 10.20 -4.00 -45.83
N VAL A 446 9.76 -2.76 -45.63
CA VAL A 446 8.88 -2.09 -46.59
C VAL A 446 9.76 -1.15 -47.41
N ASN A 447 10.18 -1.64 -48.58
CA ASN A 447 10.77 -0.82 -49.63
C ASN A 447 9.87 0.40 -49.88
N GLN A 448 10.34 1.59 -49.49
CA GLN A 448 9.72 2.85 -49.89
C GLN A 448 9.91 3.02 -51.40
N VAL A 449 8.86 2.71 -52.16
CA VAL A 449 8.73 3.17 -53.54
C VAL A 449 8.36 4.65 -53.49
N SER A 450 9.32 5.49 -53.87
CA SER A 450 9.14 6.91 -54.08
C SER A 450 8.23 7.17 -55.29
N ASN A 451 7.03 7.69 -55.05
CA ASN A 451 6.24 8.35 -56.08
C ASN A 451 6.33 9.86 -55.86
N GLN A 452 7.17 10.52 -56.66
CA GLN A 452 7.04 11.94 -56.95
C GLN A 452 5.87 12.13 -57.93
N LEU A 453 4.95 13.03 -57.61
CA LEU A 453 4.08 13.65 -58.61
C LEU A 453 4.13 15.18 -58.43
N THR A 454 4.30 15.80 -59.59
CA THR A 454 4.31 17.22 -59.98
C THR A 454 3.20 18.07 -59.40
#